data_AF-A0LND7-F1
#
_entry.id   AF-A0LND7-F1
#
_cell.length_a   1.000
_cell.length_b   1.000
_cell.length_c   1.000
_cell.angle_alpha   90.00
_cell.angle_beta   90.00
_cell.angle_gamma   90.00
#
_symmetry.space_group_name_H-M   'P 1'
#
loop_
_entity.id
_entity.type
_entity.pdbx_description
1 polymer ?
#
loop_
_entity_poly.entity_id
_entity_poly.type
_entity_poly.pdbx_seq_one_letter_code
_entity_poly.pdbx_strand_id
1 'polypeptide(L)'
;MIMTKQLTVVSGRKPGKGRKVLLPAEKFKHHRKVTGVVLQGAQDAWAELWQELQGTVTDGVMILPEAEKGFKPKCGWPEFLEKMWLLKHQIDYAKRFSEGTTVVTMHADKDSRAME
;
A
#
# COMPACT_ATOMS: atom_id res chain seq x y z
N MET A 1 -28.43 -28.38 -44.86
CA MET A 1 -28.95 -27.22 -44.10
C MET A 1 -27.84 -26.73 -43.18
N ILE A 2 -27.28 -25.55 -43.44
CA ILE A 2 -26.22 -24.95 -42.60
C ILE A 2 -26.93 -24.02 -41.60
N MET A 3 -26.89 -24.35 -40.31
CA MET A 3 -27.40 -23.45 -39.27
C MET A 3 -26.39 -22.32 -39.06
N THR A 4 -26.74 -21.12 -39.48
CA THR A 4 -26.00 -19.90 -39.17
C THR A 4 -26.18 -19.57 -37.69
N LYS A 5 -25.12 -19.78 -36.89
CA LYS A 5 -25.10 -19.38 -35.49
C LYS A 5 -25.08 -17.85 -35.45
N GLN A 6 -26.19 -17.27 -34.99
CA GLN A 6 -26.34 -15.83 -34.82
C GLN A 6 -25.51 -15.40 -33.60
N LEU A 7 -24.48 -14.59 -33.82
CA LEU A 7 -23.66 -14.03 -32.74
C LEU A 7 -24.30 -12.71 -32.27
N THR A 8 -24.64 -12.64 -30.99
CA THR A 8 -25.20 -11.44 -30.36
C THR A 8 -24.06 -10.57 -29.84
N VAL A 9 -23.93 -9.35 -30.37
CA VAL A 9 -23.00 -8.35 -29.84
C VAL A 9 -23.56 -7.80 -28.53
N VAL A 10 -22.94 -8.18 -27.41
CA VAL A 10 -23.21 -7.56 -26.11
C VAL A 10 -22.48 -6.21 -26.08
N SER A 11 -23.11 -5.17 -26.63
CA SER A 11 -22.59 -3.81 -26.44
C SER A 11 -22.77 -3.42 -24.97
N GLY A 12 -21.70 -2.97 -24.32
CA GLY A 12 -21.67 -2.57 -22.91
C GLY A 12 -22.47 -1.31 -22.56
N ARG A 13 -23.56 -1.00 -23.27
CA ARG A 13 -24.47 0.13 -22.98
C ARG A 13 -25.63 -0.28 -22.07
N LYS A 14 -25.39 -1.08 -21.03
CA LYS A 14 -26.27 -1.01 -19.87
C LYS A 14 -25.87 0.27 -19.13
N PRO A 15 -26.79 1.22 -18.83
CA PRO A 15 -26.47 2.29 -17.91
C PRO A 15 -26.05 1.59 -16.62
N GLY A 16 -24.74 1.57 -16.36
CA GLY A 16 -24.21 0.94 -15.17
C GLY A 16 -24.96 1.52 -13.99
N LYS A 17 -25.52 0.65 -13.12
CA LYS A 17 -26.17 1.04 -11.86
C LYS A 17 -25.48 2.29 -11.34
N GLY A 18 -26.21 3.40 -11.26
CA GLY A 18 -25.64 4.73 -11.02
C GLY A 18 -24.56 4.64 -9.97
N ARG A 19 -23.30 4.87 -10.37
CA ARG A 19 -22.17 4.81 -9.44
C ARG A 19 -22.49 5.82 -8.34
N LYS A 20 -22.66 5.35 -7.11
CA LYS A 20 -22.90 6.23 -5.96
C LYS A 20 -21.66 7.10 -5.79
N VAL A 21 -21.74 8.34 -6.22
CA VAL A 21 -20.69 9.33 -5.96
C VAL A 21 -20.72 9.61 -4.46
N LEU A 22 -19.69 9.16 -3.74
CA LEU A 22 -19.58 9.38 -2.31
C LEU A 22 -19.50 10.89 -2.02
N LEU A 23 -20.19 11.33 -0.97
CA LEU A 23 -20.06 12.68 -0.47
C LEU A 23 -18.63 12.92 0.06
N PRO A 24 -18.12 14.15 0.06
CA PRO A 24 -16.78 14.46 0.58
C PRO A 24 -16.53 13.91 1.99
N ALA A 25 -17.52 14.00 2.89
CA ALA A 25 -17.43 13.46 4.24
C ALA A 25 -17.31 11.91 4.27
N GLU A 26 -18.01 11.22 3.37
CA GLU A 26 -17.91 9.76 3.25
C GLU A 26 -16.54 9.34 2.68
N LYS A 27 -16.02 10.09 1.70
CA LYS A 27 -14.66 9.89 1.16
C LYS A 27 -13.60 10.10 2.23
N PHE A 28 -13.73 11.16 3.04
CA PHE A 28 -12.80 11.45 4.13
C PHE A 28 -12.84 10.36 5.22
N LYS A 29 -14.04 9.87 5.58
CA LYS A 29 -14.20 8.75 6.51
C LYS A 29 -13.53 7.48 5.99
N HIS A 30 -13.69 7.17 4.71
CA HIS A 30 -13.03 6.02 4.09
C HIS A 30 -11.50 6.19 4.09
N HIS A 31 -11.02 7.35 3.66
CA HIS A 31 -9.59 7.70 3.67
C HIS A 31 -8.97 7.51 5.06
N ARG A 32 -9.56 8.13 6.10
CA ARG A 32 -9.09 8.02 7.49
C ARG A 32 -9.05 6.57 7.98
N LYS A 33 -10.04 5.74 7.62
CA LYS A 33 -10.05 4.33 7.99
C LYS A 33 -8.90 3.57 7.36
N VAL A 34 -8.68 3.76 6.05
CA VAL A 34 -7.59 3.08 5.33
C VAL A 34 -6.24 3.52 5.88
N THR A 35 -6.02 4.82 6.06
CA THR A 35 -4.80 5.34 6.69
C THR A 35 -4.58 4.75 8.08
N GLY A 36 -5.64 4.64 8.89
CA GLY A 36 -5.57 4.04 10.23
C GLY A 36 -5.11 2.58 10.21
N VAL A 37 -5.64 1.76 9.29
CA VAL A 37 -5.23 0.35 9.15
C VAL A 37 -3.77 0.21 8.73
N VAL A 38 -3.33 1.03 7.77
CA VAL A 38 -1.95 1.02 7.28
C VAL A 38 -0.97 1.44 8.38
N LEU A 39 -1.31 2.49 9.13
CA LEU A 39 -0.50 2.94 10.26
C LEU A 39 -0.47 1.93 11.40
N GLN A 40 -1.57 1.21 11.65
CA GLN A 40 -1.56 0.13 12.64
C GLN A 40 -0.61 -0.99 12.21
N GLY A 41 -0.66 -1.43 10.95
CA GLY A 41 0.28 -2.43 10.43
C GLY A 41 1.74 -1.98 10.51
N ALA A 42 2.02 -0.68 10.33
CA ALA A 42 3.35 -0.13 10.56
C ALA A 42 3.76 -0.21 12.04
N GLN A 43 2.86 0.14 12.96
CA GLN A 43 3.14 0.05 14.41
C GLN A 43 3.40 -1.39 14.86
N ASP A 44 2.61 -2.34 14.36
CA ASP A 44 2.75 -3.76 14.70
C ASP A 44 4.11 -4.29 14.20
N ALA A 45 4.47 -4.04 12.94
CA ALA A 45 5.76 -4.42 12.38
C ALA A 45 6.94 -3.77 13.13
N TRP A 46 6.80 -2.49 13.51
CA TRP A 46 7.80 -1.81 14.34
C TRP A 46 7.93 -2.44 15.72
N ALA A 47 6.82 -2.79 16.37
CA ALA A 47 6.83 -3.41 17.69
C ALA A 47 7.57 -4.75 17.66
N GLU A 48 7.33 -5.58 16.65
CA GLU A 48 8.04 -6.85 16.48
C GLU A 48 9.55 -6.65 16.27
N LEU A 49 9.93 -5.69 15.42
CA LEU A 49 11.34 -5.33 15.21
C LEU A 49 11.99 -4.82 16.49
N TRP A 50 11.28 -4.00 17.25
CA TRP A 50 11.76 -3.45 18.51
C TRP A 50 12.00 -4.56 19.55
N GLN A 51 11.15 -5.57 19.62
CA GLN A 51 11.35 -6.74 20.51
C GLN A 51 12.64 -7.50 20.19
N GLU A 52 13.03 -7.60 18.91
CA GLU A 52 14.32 -8.20 18.52
C GLU A 52 15.51 -7.36 18.96
N LEU A 53 15.36 -6.03 18.99
CA LEU A 53 16.41 -5.09 19.39
C LEU A 53 16.52 -4.94 20.92
N GLN A 54 15.43 -5.17 21.66
CA GLN A 54 15.38 -5.07 23.12
C GLN A 54 16.39 -6.02 23.79
N GLY A 55 17.23 -5.46 24.67
CA GLY A 55 18.26 -6.19 25.41
C GLY A 55 19.55 -6.45 24.63
N THR A 56 19.62 -6.07 23.35
CA THR A 56 20.84 -6.20 22.52
C THR A 56 21.37 -4.84 22.07
N VAL A 57 20.49 -3.86 21.87
CA VAL A 57 20.84 -2.47 21.58
C VAL A 57 20.77 -1.68 22.88
N THR A 58 21.84 -0.98 23.19
CA THR A 58 22.09 -0.42 24.52
C THR A 58 21.25 0.80 24.82
N ASP A 59 20.79 0.90 26.06
CA ASP A 59 20.13 2.09 26.59
C ASP A 59 21.25 3.13 26.85
N GLY A 60 21.46 4.04 25.89
CA GLY A 60 22.51 5.05 25.95
C GLY A 60 23.94 4.55 25.62
N VAL A 61 24.92 5.44 25.83
CA VAL A 61 26.34 5.39 25.43
C VAL A 61 27.11 4.16 25.95
N MET A 62 26.46 3.28 26.73
CA MET A 62 27.10 2.14 27.37
C MET A 62 26.86 0.87 26.55
N ILE A 63 27.78 0.55 25.63
CA ILE A 63 27.77 -0.69 24.88
C ILE A 63 27.97 -1.86 25.86
N LEU A 64 26.96 -2.73 26.00
CA LEU A 64 27.03 -3.95 26.80
C LEU A 64 28.03 -4.91 26.14
N PRO A 65 28.76 -5.76 26.90
CA PRO A 65 29.72 -6.72 26.33
C PRO A 65 29.13 -7.64 25.24
N GLU A 66 27.81 -7.87 25.29
CA GLU A 66 27.05 -8.63 24.30
C GLU A 66 26.87 -7.88 22.98
N ALA A 67 26.83 -6.55 23.00
CA ALA A 67 26.73 -5.69 21.82
C ALA A 67 28.06 -5.57 21.06
N GLU A 68 29.21 -5.82 21.70
CA GLU A 68 30.51 -5.93 21.02
C GLU A 68 30.58 -7.15 20.07
N LYS A 69 29.74 -8.16 20.30
CA LYS A 69 29.67 -9.38 19.46
C LYS A 69 28.83 -9.19 18.20
N GLY A 70 28.25 -8.00 18.01
CA GLY A 70 27.37 -7.66 16.90
C GLY A 70 25.93 -8.08 17.13
N PHE A 71 25.00 -7.32 16.55
CA PHE A 71 23.57 -7.64 16.60
C PHE A 71 23.26 -8.90 15.78
N LYS A 72 22.59 -9.86 16.41
CA LYS A 72 22.04 -11.04 15.73
C LYS A 72 20.57 -11.19 16.15
N PRO A 73 19.61 -10.95 15.24
CA PRO A 73 18.20 -11.10 15.57
C PRO A 73 17.89 -12.55 15.93
N LYS A 74 17.01 -12.76 16.91
CA LYS A 74 16.58 -14.10 17.38
C LYS A 74 15.77 -14.80 16.30
N CYS A 75 14.98 -14.04 15.55
CA CYS A 75 14.24 -14.51 14.38
C CYS A 75 15.13 -14.78 13.14
N GLY A 76 16.41 -14.41 13.20
CA GLY A 76 17.34 -14.54 12.07
C GLY A 76 17.21 -13.41 11.05
N TRP A 77 18.27 -13.23 10.25
CA TRP A 77 18.37 -12.13 9.29
C TRP A 77 17.26 -12.10 8.22
N PRO A 78 16.85 -13.23 7.61
CA PRO A 78 15.82 -13.20 6.58
C PRO A 78 14.49 -12.65 7.10
N GLU A 79 14.00 -13.14 8.23
CA GLU A 79 12.74 -12.70 8.83
C GLU A 79 12.83 -11.25 9.32
N PHE A 80 13.94 -10.87 9.95
CA PHE A 80 14.17 -9.49 10.39
C PHE A 80 14.13 -8.50 9.22
N LEU A 81 14.79 -8.83 8.11
CA LEU A 81 14.79 -7.97 6.92
C LEU A 81 13.42 -7.92 6.25
N GLU A 82 12.66 -9.02 6.26
CA GLU A 82 11.28 -9.02 5.77
C GLU A 82 10.39 -8.08 6.58
N LYS A 83 10.50 -8.09 7.91
CA LYS A 83 9.78 -7.15 8.79
C LYS A 83 10.19 -5.69 8.56
N MET A 84 11.48 -5.43 8.34
CA MET A 84 11.98 -4.09 7.95
C MET A 84 11.38 -3.63 6.61
N TRP A 85 11.31 -4.53 5.63
CA TRP A 85 10.70 -4.24 4.33
C TRP A 85 9.19 -3.98 4.44
N LEU A 86 8.48 -4.78 5.24
CA LEU A 86 7.07 -4.59 5.51
C LEU A 86 6.83 -3.22 6.17
N LEU A 87 7.61 -2.87 7.18
CA LEU A 87 7.54 -1.57 7.84
C LEU A 87 7.75 -0.42 6.85
N LYS A 88 8.81 -0.50 6.04
CA LYS A 88 9.07 0.49 4.98
C LYS A 88 7.88 0.63 4.04
N HIS A 89 7.29 -0.48 3.60
CA HIS A 89 6.14 -0.47 2.71
C HIS A 89 4.93 0.21 3.34
N GLN A 90 4.61 -0.09 4.60
CA GLN A 90 3.49 0.55 5.30
C GLN A 90 3.73 2.05 5.47
N ILE A 91 4.95 2.48 5.79
CA ILE A 91 5.30 3.91 5.92
C ILE A 91 5.23 4.63 4.57
N ASP A 92 5.79 4.05 3.51
CA ASP A 92 5.73 4.61 2.16
C ASP A 92 4.28 4.73 1.68
N TYR A 93 3.45 3.74 1.98
CA TYR A 93 2.04 3.76 1.65
C TYR A 93 1.26 4.79 2.48
N ALA A 94 1.57 4.91 3.78
CA ALA A 94 1.02 5.96 4.65
C ALA A 94 1.37 7.36 4.14
N LYS A 95 2.63 7.57 3.71
CA LYS A 95 3.11 8.84 3.15
C LYS A 95 2.32 9.27 1.91
N ARG A 96 1.93 8.32 1.04
CA ARG A 96 1.11 8.63 -0.14
C ARG A 96 -0.26 9.22 0.20
N PHE A 97 -0.85 8.85 1.34
CA PHE A 97 -2.10 9.46 1.81
C PHE A 97 -1.91 10.90 2.26
N SER A 98 -0.73 11.23 2.80
CA SER A 98 -0.38 12.59 3.22
C SER A 98 0.00 13.51 2.06
N GLU A 99 0.60 12.97 1.01
CA GLU A 99 1.05 13.74 -0.17
C GLU A 99 -0.07 14.03 -1.18
N GLY A 100 -1.23 13.40 -1.02
CA GLY A 100 -2.38 13.64 -1.92
C GLY A 100 -2.13 13.17 -3.35
N THR A 101 -1.18 12.27 -3.59
CA THR A 101 -0.86 11.72 -4.91
C THR A 101 -2.02 10.83 -5.39
N THR A 102 -3.07 11.48 -5.89
CA THR A 102 -3.97 10.87 -6.86
C THR A 102 -3.14 10.72 -8.13
N VAL A 103 -2.73 9.50 -8.46
CA VAL A 103 -2.34 9.17 -9.83
C VAL A 103 -3.52 9.53 -10.73
N VAL A 104 -3.48 10.73 -11.30
CA VAL A 104 -4.33 11.12 -12.40
C VAL A 104 -3.76 10.35 -13.58
N THR A 105 -4.34 9.19 -13.88
CA THR A 105 -4.13 8.53 -15.17
C THR A 105 -4.76 9.44 -16.22
N MET A 106 -4.00 10.43 -16.67
CA MET A 106 -4.31 11.18 -17.88
C MET A 106 -4.16 10.19 -19.03
N HIS A 107 -5.27 9.54 -19.41
CA HIS A 107 -5.38 9.02 -20.76
C HIS A 107 -5.36 10.23 -21.69
N ALA A 108 -4.20 10.49 -22.28
CA ALA A 108 -4.05 11.46 -23.35
C ALA A 108 -5.01 11.06 -24.47
N ASP A 109 -5.99 11.94 -24.69
CA ASP A 109 -6.94 11.88 -25.79
C ASP A 109 -6.14 11.91 -27.09
N LYS A 110 -6.16 10.79 -27.81
CA LYS A 110 -5.48 10.64 -29.10
C LYS A 110 -6.54 10.72 -30.19
N ASP A 111 -7.18 11.87 -30.33
CA ASP A 111 -8.03 12.17 -31.49
C ASP A 111 -8.10 13.68 -31.68
N SER A 112 -7.17 14.21 -32.46
CA SER A 112 -7.29 15.49 -33.18
C SER A 112 -6.11 15.61 -34.14
N ARG A 113 -6.41 15.76 -35.43
CA ARG A 113 -5.49 15.98 -36.58
C ARG A 113 -5.00 14.72 -37.30
N ALA A 114 -5.94 14.04 -37.94
CA ALA A 114 -5.72 13.52 -39.29
C ALA A 114 -6.87 14.02 -40.18
N MET A 115 -6.82 15.31 -40.53
CA MET A 115 -7.52 15.89 -41.68
C MET A 115 -6.77 17.17 -42.05
N GLU A 116 -5.73 16.99 -42.85
CA GLU A 116 -5.35 17.87 -43.96
C GLU A 116 -4.56 17.05 -44.97
#